data_AF-A0A7W0PI93-F1
#
_entry.id   AF-A0A7W0PI93-F1
#
_cell.length_a   1.000
_cell.length_b   1.000
_cell.length_c   1.000
_cell.angle_alpha   90.00
_cell.angle_beta   90.00
_cell.angle_gamma   90.00
#
_symmetry.space_group_name_H-M   'P 1'
#
loop_
_entity.id
_entity.type
_entity.pdbx_description
1 polymer ?
#
loop_
_entity_poly.entity_id
_entity_poly.type
_entity_poly.pdbx_seq_one_letter_code
_entity_poly.pdbx_strand_id
1 'polypeptide(L)'
;MALLFFVLGALLVVGLRWWWGWEPLWLTEVVLVVGAMTAAPIGFLAGIGSFDYWLHYVAGRPTRPEDHSGHGARTWRDYFRVNTDHKVIGVQYLVTTFFFFTLAGLMAMFFRAELAQPGLQFVDSQTFNGLVSVHATLMIFLFIIPAFAGLANFAVPLMLGAPDMAFPRLNALSFWLLPIAGTMFVASFLAPGGAFGAGWTGYAPLAEGQPLGQTFFNMGVQWAG
;
A
#
# COMPACT_ATOMS: atom_id res chain seq x y z
N MET A 1 8.43 5.63 -14.05
CA MET A 1 8.93 4.24 -13.86
C MET A 1 7.80 3.23 -13.63
N ALA A 2 6.75 3.54 -12.86
CA ALA A 2 5.61 2.63 -12.66
C ALA A 2 4.98 2.09 -13.96
N LEU A 3 4.65 2.96 -14.94
CA LEU A 3 4.09 2.53 -16.23
C LEU A 3 5.03 1.60 -17.01
N LEU A 4 6.33 1.89 -16.98
CA LEU A 4 7.33 1.03 -17.64
C LEU A 4 7.31 -0.37 -17.00
N PHE A 5 7.33 -0.45 -15.67
CA PHE A 5 7.30 -1.73 -14.96
C PHE A 5 5.97 -2.46 -15.16
N PHE A 6 4.84 -1.74 -15.24
CA PHE A 6 3.55 -2.33 -15.63
C PHE A 6 3.66 -3.03 -16.99
N VAL A 7 4.15 -2.31 -18.01
CA VAL A 7 4.30 -2.86 -19.36
C VAL A 7 5.25 -4.05 -19.37
N LEU A 8 6.40 -3.96 -18.68
CA LEU A 8 7.33 -5.08 -18.56
C LEU A 8 6.70 -6.30 -17.88
N GLY A 9 5.94 -6.10 -16.79
CA GLY A 9 5.21 -7.18 -16.12
C GLY A 9 4.13 -7.80 -17.01
N ALA A 10 3.38 -6.99 -17.75
CA ALA A 10 2.37 -7.48 -18.70
C ALA A 10 3.01 -8.27 -19.85
N LEU A 11 4.11 -7.77 -20.43
CA LEU A 11 4.87 -8.46 -21.47
C LEU A 11 5.47 -9.77 -20.97
N LEU A 12 5.97 -9.81 -19.72
CA LEU A 12 6.45 -11.04 -19.09
C LEU A 12 5.32 -12.08 -19.02
N VAL A 13 4.14 -11.69 -18.53
CA VAL A 13 2.98 -12.61 -18.47
C VAL A 13 2.63 -13.13 -19.86
N VAL A 14 2.46 -12.24 -20.84
CA VAL A 14 2.11 -12.64 -22.22
C VAL A 14 3.17 -13.55 -22.83
N GLY A 15 4.46 -13.22 -22.65
CA GLY A 15 5.58 -13.98 -23.16
C GLY A 15 5.68 -15.38 -22.56
N LEU A 16 5.49 -15.50 -21.24
CA LEU A 16 5.49 -16.80 -20.55
C LEU A 16 4.28 -17.64 -20.98
N ARG A 17 3.08 -17.04 -21.06
CA ARG A 17 1.88 -17.74 -21.52
C ARG A 17 2.03 -18.24 -22.95
N TRP A 18 2.61 -17.42 -23.82
CA TRP A 18 2.93 -17.82 -25.19
C TRP A 18 3.94 -18.97 -25.23
N TRP A 19 5.02 -18.88 -24.45
CA TRP A 19 6.05 -19.93 -24.35
C TRP A 19 5.48 -21.28 -23.87
N TRP A 20 4.54 -21.26 -22.93
CA TRP A 20 3.86 -22.45 -22.42
C TRP A 20 2.60 -22.86 -23.20
N GLY A 21 2.24 -22.14 -24.27
CA GLY A 21 1.05 -22.44 -25.08
C GLY A 21 -0.29 -22.27 -24.34
N TRP A 22 -0.36 -21.38 -23.34
CA TRP A 22 -1.58 -21.11 -22.58
C TRP A 22 -2.46 -20.05 -23.26
N GLU A 23 -3.69 -20.42 -23.63
CA GLU A 23 -4.70 -19.49 -24.15
C GLU A 23 -5.77 -19.16 -23.09
N PRO A 24 -6.27 -17.91 -23.03
CA PRO A 24 -5.84 -16.75 -23.81
C PRO A 24 -4.46 -16.24 -23.35
N LEU A 25 -3.70 -15.63 -24.27
CA LEU A 25 -2.42 -14.99 -23.95
C LEU A 25 -2.59 -13.80 -22.99
N TRP A 26 -3.69 -13.05 -23.16
CA TRP A 26 -4.07 -11.96 -22.27
C TRP A 26 -5.13 -12.45 -21.28
N LEU A 27 -4.70 -12.75 -20.06
CA LEU A 27 -5.58 -13.05 -18.94
C LEU A 27 -5.56 -11.88 -17.95
N THR A 28 -6.63 -11.08 -17.94
CA THR A 28 -6.71 -9.78 -17.25
C THR A 28 -6.31 -9.87 -15.78
N GLU A 29 -6.76 -10.90 -15.06
CA GLU A 29 -6.45 -11.08 -13.64
C GLU A 29 -4.94 -11.24 -13.41
N VAL A 30 -4.29 -12.12 -14.18
CA VAL A 30 -2.85 -12.38 -14.05
C VAL A 30 -2.03 -11.15 -14.47
N VAL A 31 -2.44 -10.46 -15.54
CA VAL A 31 -1.79 -9.23 -15.98
C VAL A 31 -1.93 -8.12 -14.94
N LEU A 32 -3.10 -7.99 -14.30
CA LEU A 32 -3.30 -7.02 -13.22
C LEU A 32 -2.46 -7.37 -12.00
N VAL A 33 -2.41 -8.64 -11.58
CA VAL A 33 -1.58 -9.05 -10.44
C VAL A 33 -0.10 -8.76 -10.71
N VAL A 34 0.45 -9.32 -11.80
CA VAL A 34 1.89 -9.23 -12.08
C VAL A 34 2.29 -7.82 -12.51
N GLY A 35 1.54 -7.22 -13.43
CA GLY A 35 1.82 -5.90 -13.98
C GLY A 35 1.46 -4.78 -13.02
N ALA A 36 0.18 -4.69 -12.62
CA ALA A 36 -0.35 -3.52 -11.90
C ALA A 36 -0.19 -3.61 -10.39
N MET A 37 -0.28 -4.80 -9.79
CA MET A 37 -0.23 -4.98 -8.33
C MET A 37 1.16 -5.38 -7.81
N THR A 38 2.07 -5.82 -8.69
CA THR A 38 3.43 -6.20 -8.30
C THR A 38 4.48 -5.32 -8.97
N ALA A 39 4.60 -5.38 -10.30
CA ALA A 39 5.67 -4.69 -11.01
C ALA A 39 5.52 -3.15 -10.92
N ALA A 40 4.33 -2.60 -11.14
CA ALA A 40 4.12 -1.16 -11.13
C ALA A 40 4.44 -0.51 -9.77
N PRO A 41 4.03 -1.07 -8.61
CA PRO A 41 4.47 -0.60 -7.31
C PRO A 41 5.99 -0.64 -7.10
N ILE A 42 6.66 -1.72 -7.53
CA ILE A 42 8.14 -1.79 -7.51
C ILE A 42 8.73 -0.67 -8.38
N GLY A 43 8.18 -0.44 -9.56
CA GLY A 43 8.58 0.64 -10.45
C GLY A 43 8.30 2.04 -9.88
N PHE A 44 7.26 2.20 -9.06
CA PHE A 44 6.99 3.43 -8.31
C PHE A 44 8.07 3.66 -7.24
N LEU A 45 8.35 2.66 -6.40
CA LEU A 45 9.41 2.70 -5.38
C LEU A 45 10.79 2.98 -5.98
N ALA A 46 11.12 2.32 -7.09
CA ALA A 46 12.34 2.60 -7.84
C ALA A 46 12.34 4.03 -8.41
N GLY A 47 11.21 4.51 -8.90
CA GLY A 47 11.07 5.86 -9.47
C GLY A 47 11.23 6.99 -8.45
N ILE A 48 10.84 6.77 -7.19
CA ILE A 48 11.04 7.74 -6.10
C ILE A 48 12.41 7.62 -5.42
N GLY A 49 13.24 6.67 -5.87
CA GLY A 49 14.61 6.47 -5.38
C GLY A 49 14.72 5.59 -4.14
N SER A 50 13.68 4.83 -3.78
CA SER A 50 13.73 3.95 -2.60
C SER A 50 14.85 2.92 -2.69
N PHE A 51 15.24 2.52 -3.90
CA PHE A 51 16.31 1.54 -4.13
C PHE A 51 17.68 2.13 -4.49
N ASP A 52 17.81 3.46 -4.59
CA ASP A 52 19.01 4.12 -5.13
C ASP A 52 20.27 3.70 -4.38
N TYR A 53 20.22 3.67 -3.04
CA TYR A 53 21.37 3.28 -2.22
C TYR A 53 21.88 1.88 -2.57
N TRP A 54 21.00 0.87 -2.56
CA TRP A 54 21.38 -0.51 -2.80
C TRP A 54 21.87 -0.71 -4.24
N LEU A 55 21.24 -0.02 -5.21
CA LEU A 55 21.69 -0.07 -6.60
C LEU A 55 23.08 0.56 -6.79
N HIS A 56 23.38 1.67 -6.12
CA HIS A 56 24.72 2.27 -6.15
C HIS A 56 25.76 1.35 -5.51
N TYR A 57 25.42 0.76 -4.36
CA TYR A 57 26.29 -0.17 -3.64
C TYR A 57 26.64 -1.40 -4.49
N VAL A 58 25.63 -2.07 -5.06
CA VAL A 58 25.84 -3.25 -5.93
C VAL A 58 26.61 -2.89 -7.21
N ALA A 59 26.43 -1.67 -7.74
CA ALA A 59 27.17 -1.18 -8.89
C ALA A 59 28.60 -0.71 -8.58
N GLY A 60 29.07 -0.81 -7.33
CA GLY A 60 30.39 -0.34 -6.90
C GLY A 60 30.56 1.18 -6.97
N ARG A 61 29.46 1.94 -7.06
CA ARG A 61 29.48 3.40 -7.08
C ARG A 61 29.58 3.94 -5.66
N PRO A 62 30.22 5.11 -5.46
CA PRO A 62 30.24 5.74 -4.14
C PRO A 62 28.82 6.02 -3.67
N THR A 63 28.48 5.52 -2.48
CA THR A 63 27.20 5.77 -1.83
C THR A 63 27.18 7.19 -1.27
N ARG A 64 26.03 7.87 -1.35
CA ARG A 64 25.88 9.20 -0.75
C ARG A 64 25.97 9.09 0.77
N PRO A 65 26.86 9.86 1.44
CA PRO A 65 26.92 9.90 2.90
C PRO A 65 25.59 10.40 3.46
N GLU A 66 25.10 9.74 4.51
CA GLU A 66 23.94 10.23 5.27
C GLU A 66 24.42 11.28 6.26
N ASP A 67 23.92 12.49 6.11
CA ASP A 67 24.16 13.57 7.06
C ASP A 67 23.21 13.41 8.25
N HIS A 68 23.66 12.65 9.26
CA HIS A 68 22.93 12.49 10.53
C HIS A 68 23.09 13.70 11.47
N SER A 69 23.74 14.79 11.04
CA SER A 69 24.02 15.95 11.91
C SER A 69 22.88 16.97 11.97
N GLY A 70 21.92 16.89 11.04
CA GLY A 70 20.77 17.79 10.98
C GLY A 70 19.45 17.03 10.99
N HIS A 71 18.86 16.85 12.17
CA HIS A 71 17.57 16.17 12.31
C HIS A 71 16.37 17.06 11.88
N GLY A 72 15.46 16.51 11.09
CA GLY A 72 14.18 17.09 10.70
C GLY A 72 14.10 17.54 9.23
N ALA A 73 12.86 17.74 8.76
CA ALA A 73 12.62 18.26 7.42
C ALA A 73 13.11 19.70 7.30
N ARG A 74 13.88 20.01 6.25
CA ARG A 74 14.32 21.37 5.90
C ARG A 74 13.27 22.08 5.06
N THR A 75 12.50 21.32 4.28
CA THR A 75 11.43 21.82 3.43
C THR A 75 10.21 20.89 3.47
N TRP A 76 9.02 21.41 3.18
CA TRP A 76 7.79 20.59 3.12
C TRP A 76 7.88 19.47 2.07
N ARG A 77 8.73 19.62 1.05
CA ARG A 77 8.94 18.62 0.00
C ARG A 77 9.62 17.36 0.52
N ASP A 78 10.31 17.44 1.66
CA ASP A 78 11.03 16.33 2.26
C ASP A 78 10.05 15.25 2.75
N TYR A 79 8.82 15.62 3.11
CA TYR A 79 7.76 14.67 3.49
C TYR A 79 7.17 13.90 2.30
N PHE A 80 7.42 14.33 1.06
CA PHE A 80 6.93 13.67 -0.15
C PHE A 80 8.02 12.89 -0.89
N ARG A 81 9.17 12.66 -0.24
CA ARG A 81 10.33 11.96 -0.81
C ARG A 81 10.83 10.91 0.17
N VAL A 82 11.63 9.98 -0.34
CA VAL A 82 12.35 9.02 0.51
C VAL A 82 13.31 9.79 1.40
N ASN A 83 13.17 9.64 2.71
CA ASN A 83 13.98 10.27 3.73
C ASN A 83 14.35 9.20 4.78
N THR A 84 15.56 9.26 5.32
CA THR A 84 16.05 8.30 6.33
C THR A 84 15.82 8.80 7.76
N ASP A 85 15.54 10.08 7.97
CA ASP A 85 15.32 10.67 9.28
C ASP A 85 14.02 10.13 9.93
N HIS A 86 14.16 9.47 11.09
CA HIS A 86 13.05 8.88 11.84
C HIS A 86 11.95 9.88 12.25
N LYS A 87 12.25 11.17 12.42
CA LYS A 87 11.25 12.21 12.74
C LYS A 87 10.42 12.53 11.50
N VAL A 88 11.07 12.66 10.34
CA VAL A 88 10.38 12.90 9.06
C VAL A 88 9.49 11.71 8.73
N ILE A 89 10.02 10.49 8.85
CA ILE A 89 9.28 9.25 8.64
C ILE A 89 8.11 9.15 9.63
N GLY A 90 8.32 9.46 10.91
CA GLY A 90 7.25 9.47 11.92
C GLY A 90 6.09 10.41 11.54
N VAL A 91 6.39 11.61 11.05
CA VAL A 91 5.37 12.55 10.54
C VAL A 91 4.71 12.02 9.27
N GLN A 92 5.46 11.43 8.35
CA GLN A 92 4.92 10.79 7.14
C GLN A 92 3.87 9.72 7.50
N TYR A 93 4.21 8.82 8.42
CA TYR A 93 3.27 7.82 8.96
C TYR A 93 2.01 8.48 9.52
N LEU A 94 2.15 9.46 10.44
CA LEU A 94 1.00 10.08 11.08
C LEU A 94 0.10 10.84 10.10
N VAL A 95 0.65 11.57 9.14
CA VAL A 95 -0.17 12.28 8.15
C VAL A 95 -0.91 11.28 7.24
N THR A 96 -0.20 10.26 6.73
CA THR A 96 -0.80 9.23 5.88
C THR A 96 -1.87 8.41 6.61
N THR A 97 -1.61 8.05 7.86
CA THR A 97 -2.53 7.24 8.66
C THR A 97 -3.82 8.01 8.99
N PHE A 98 -3.72 9.32 9.29
CA PHE A 98 -4.89 10.17 9.52
C PHE A 98 -5.70 10.42 8.24
N PHE A 99 -5.04 10.50 7.07
CA PHE A 99 -5.75 10.54 5.79
C PHE A 99 -6.61 9.29 5.58
N PHE A 100 -6.04 8.09 5.78
CA PHE A 100 -6.79 6.84 5.66
C PHE A 100 -7.84 6.67 6.75
N PHE A 101 -7.60 7.17 7.96
CA PHE A 101 -8.60 7.22 9.04
C PHE A 101 -9.83 8.02 8.62
N THR A 102 -9.65 9.22 8.06
CA THR A 102 -10.79 10.01 7.57
C THR A 102 -11.51 9.30 6.44
N LEU A 103 -10.78 8.74 5.47
CA LEU A 103 -11.37 7.98 4.37
C LEU A 103 -12.19 6.78 4.86
N ALA A 104 -11.63 5.97 5.76
CA ALA A 104 -12.32 4.84 6.37
C ALA A 104 -13.51 5.29 7.20
N GLY A 105 -13.38 6.38 7.97
CA GLY A 105 -14.46 6.97 8.74
C GLY A 105 -15.65 7.40 7.87
N LEU A 106 -15.38 7.97 6.68
CA LEU A 106 -16.42 8.31 5.71
C LEU A 106 -17.14 7.06 5.18
N MET A 107 -16.41 5.98 4.89
CA MET A 107 -17.02 4.69 4.51
C MET A 107 -17.94 4.16 5.63
N ALA A 108 -17.54 4.32 6.90
CA ALA A 108 -18.38 3.96 8.04
C ALA A 108 -19.64 4.79 8.17
N MET A 109 -19.55 6.09 7.94
CA MET A 109 -20.74 6.94 7.91
C MET A 109 -21.69 6.49 6.79
N PHE A 110 -21.16 6.04 5.65
CA PHE A 110 -21.96 5.62 4.52
C PHE A 110 -22.72 4.30 4.77
N PHE A 111 -22.05 3.24 5.25
CA PHE A 111 -22.79 2.00 5.57
C PHE A 111 -23.71 2.17 6.79
N ARG A 112 -23.43 3.11 7.70
CA ARG A 112 -24.36 3.46 8.78
C ARG A 112 -25.60 4.19 8.28
N ALA A 113 -25.45 5.01 7.23
CA ALA A 113 -26.59 5.64 6.58
C ALA A 113 -27.49 4.59 5.90
N GLU A 114 -26.90 3.57 5.26
CA GLU A 114 -27.65 2.42 4.72
C GLU A 114 -28.46 1.73 5.82
N LEU A 115 -27.84 1.45 6.97
CA LEU A 115 -28.49 0.78 8.11
C LEU A 115 -29.47 1.66 8.91
N ALA A 116 -29.70 2.91 8.52
CA ALA A 116 -30.58 3.82 9.27
C ALA A 116 -32.05 3.39 9.21
N GLN A 117 -32.45 2.64 8.18
CA GLN A 117 -33.78 2.05 8.04
C GLN A 117 -33.66 0.61 7.53
N PRO A 118 -34.67 -0.26 7.75
CA PRO A 118 -34.70 -1.58 7.14
C PRO A 118 -34.87 -1.49 5.61
N GLY A 119 -34.24 -2.41 4.87
CA GLY A 119 -34.28 -2.46 3.40
C GLY A 119 -32.93 -2.17 2.75
N LEU A 120 -32.94 -1.90 1.44
CA LEU A 120 -31.82 -1.32 0.69
C LEU A 120 -32.20 0.11 0.28
N GLN A 121 -31.29 1.05 0.44
CA GLN A 121 -31.56 2.49 0.34
C GLN A 121 -30.62 3.16 -0.66
N PHE A 122 -29.31 2.96 -0.50
CA PHE A 122 -28.28 3.63 -1.27
C PHE A 122 -27.40 2.65 -2.06
N VAL A 123 -27.14 1.46 -1.53
CA VAL A 123 -26.20 0.50 -2.12
C VAL A 123 -26.75 -0.92 -2.19
N ASP A 124 -26.27 -1.70 -3.16
CA ASP A 124 -26.52 -3.13 -3.20
C ASP A 124 -25.71 -3.89 -2.13
N SER A 125 -26.04 -5.17 -1.92
CA SER A 125 -25.40 -6.01 -0.90
C SER A 125 -23.90 -6.23 -1.12
N GLN A 126 -23.41 -6.27 -2.37
CA GLN A 126 -21.99 -6.44 -2.66
C GLN A 126 -21.21 -5.17 -2.31
N THR A 127 -21.75 -4.02 -2.69
CA THR A 127 -21.16 -2.71 -2.37
C THR A 127 -21.17 -2.49 -0.85
N PHE A 128 -22.25 -2.86 -0.14
CA PHE A 128 -22.30 -2.82 1.32
C PHE A 128 -21.20 -3.68 1.97
N ASN A 129 -21.05 -4.94 1.54
CA ASN A 129 -20.01 -5.84 2.03
C ASN A 129 -18.61 -5.27 1.75
N GLY A 130 -18.41 -4.67 0.58
CA GLY A 130 -17.18 -3.98 0.20
C GLY A 130 -16.84 -2.81 1.12
N LEU A 131 -17.81 -1.94 1.41
CA LEU A 131 -17.63 -0.79 2.31
C LEU A 131 -17.20 -1.21 3.71
N VAL A 132 -17.86 -2.21 4.30
CA VAL A 132 -17.53 -2.70 5.64
C VAL A 132 -16.14 -3.35 5.65
N SER A 133 -15.83 -4.15 4.62
CA SER A 133 -14.55 -4.85 4.52
C SER A 133 -13.38 -3.88 4.32
N VAL A 134 -13.48 -2.96 3.36
CA VAL A 134 -12.43 -1.96 3.09
C VAL A 134 -12.27 -1.00 4.28
N HIS A 135 -13.38 -0.58 4.92
CA HIS A 135 -13.32 0.22 6.14
C HIS A 135 -12.46 -0.48 7.21
N ALA A 136 -12.77 -1.74 7.53
CA ALA A 136 -12.07 -2.48 8.57
C ALA A 136 -10.59 -2.69 8.21
N THR A 137 -10.28 -3.04 6.96
CA THR A 137 -8.90 -3.21 6.49
C THR A 137 -8.11 -1.91 6.57
N LEU A 138 -8.67 -0.78 6.15
CA LEU A 138 -8.02 0.52 6.29
C LEU A 138 -7.80 0.89 7.77
N MET A 139 -8.78 0.64 8.64
CA MET A 139 -8.65 0.92 10.06
C MET A 139 -7.54 0.08 10.73
N ILE A 140 -7.40 -1.20 10.39
CA ILE A 140 -6.41 -2.08 11.00
C ILE A 140 -5.01 -1.82 10.41
N PHE A 141 -4.88 -1.96 9.09
CA PHE A 141 -3.59 -1.98 8.41
C PHE A 141 -3.05 -0.60 8.08
N LEU A 142 -3.93 0.42 7.93
CA LEU A 142 -3.54 1.76 7.52
C LEU A 142 -3.73 2.81 8.61
N PHE A 143 -4.48 2.53 9.67
CA PHE A 143 -4.65 3.42 10.82
C PHE A 143 -4.00 2.90 12.11
N ILE A 144 -4.57 1.87 12.73
CA ILE A 144 -4.17 1.44 14.09
C ILE A 144 -2.68 1.08 14.11
N ILE A 145 -2.25 0.11 13.29
CA ILE A 145 -0.85 -0.36 13.31
C ILE A 145 0.12 0.77 12.88
N PRO A 146 -0.10 1.50 11.76
CA PRO A 146 0.84 2.52 11.33
C PRO A 146 0.87 3.78 12.20
N ALA A 147 -0.22 4.13 12.87
CA ALA A 147 -0.22 5.26 13.81
C ALA A 147 0.75 5.01 14.96
N PHE A 148 0.71 3.80 15.55
CA PHE A 148 1.68 3.43 16.58
C PHE A 148 3.11 3.34 16.01
N ALA A 149 3.29 2.80 14.80
CA ALA A 149 4.60 2.78 14.15
C ALA A 149 5.16 4.19 13.90
N GLY A 150 4.31 5.15 13.51
CA GLY A 150 4.67 6.55 13.30
C GLY A 150 5.06 7.26 14.59
N LEU A 151 4.28 7.06 15.67
CA LEU A 151 4.63 7.56 17.00
C LEU A 151 5.95 6.97 17.50
N ALA A 152 6.14 5.66 17.32
CA ALA A 152 7.37 4.98 17.72
C ALA A 152 8.58 5.51 16.94
N ASN A 153 8.45 5.67 15.62
CA ASN A 153 9.46 6.29 14.78
C ASN A 153 9.88 7.67 15.27
N PHE A 154 8.91 8.51 15.62
CA PHE A 154 9.21 9.86 16.08
C PHE A 154 9.83 9.88 17.49
N ALA A 155 9.23 9.14 18.43
CA ALA A 155 9.48 9.32 19.85
C ALA A 155 10.53 8.36 20.43
N VAL A 156 10.61 7.11 19.98
CA VAL A 156 11.44 6.09 20.63
C VAL A 156 12.95 6.42 20.55
N PRO A 157 13.52 6.81 19.39
CA PRO A 157 14.94 7.20 19.36
C PRO A 157 15.23 8.38 20.30
N LEU A 158 14.31 9.35 20.40
CA LEU A 158 14.45 10.49 21.32
C LEU A 158 14.43 10.05 22.79
N MET A 159 13.52 9.14 23.16
CA MET A 159 13.43 8.61 24.52
C MET A 159 14.68 7.83 24.93
N LEU A 160 15.32 7.15 23.97
CA LEU A 160 16.54 6.38 24.19
C LEU A 160 17.83 7.22 24.06
N GLY A 161 17.74 8.47 23.62
CA GLY A 161 18.90 9.29 23.29
C GLY A 161 19.71 8.76 22.09
N ALA A 162 19.09 7.93 21.26
CA ALA A 162 19.71 7.38 20.05
C ALA A 162 19.66 8.41 18.91
N PRO A 163 20.68 8.42 18.03
CA PRO A 163 20.69 9.34 16.90
C PRO A 163 19.61 9.01 15.84
N ASP A 164 19.31 7.72 15.62
CA ASP A 164 18.34 7.29 14.62
C ASP A 164 17.87 5.83 14.88
N MET A 165 17.00 5.31 14.02
CA MET A 165 16.62 3.89 13.96
C MET A 165 17.82 3.00 13.56
N ALA A 166 17.81 1.73 13.97
CA ALA A 166 18.90 0.79 13.68
C ALA A 166 19.15 0.56 12.17
N PHE A 167 18.08 0.62 11.36
CA PHE A 167 18.15 0.48 9.90
C PHE A 167 17.35 1.61 9.21
N PRO A 168 17.89 2.84 9.11
CA PRO A 168 17.15 4.01 8.64
C PRO A 168 16.54 3.85 7.23
N ARG A 169 17.27 3.19 6.31
CA ARG A 169 16.80 2.96 4.93
C ARG A 169 15.68 1.93 4.82
N LEU A 170 15.75 0.86 5.60
CA LEU A 170 14.68 -0.13 5.64
C LEU A 170 13.43 0.47 6.28
N ASN A 171 13.61 1.34 7.27
CA ASN A 171 12.53 2.11 7.89
C ASN A 171 11.90 3.13 6.92
N ALA A 172 12.69 3.78 6.09
CA ALA A 172 12.18 4.62 5.02
C ALA A 172 11.36 3.79 4.01
N LEU A 173 11.87 2.63 3.60
CA LEU A 173 11.17 1.73 2.70
C LEU A 173 9.85 1.24 3.31
N SER A 174 9.83 0.83 4.58
CA SER A 174 8.63 0.32 5.25
C SER A 174 7.49 1.34 5.24
N PHE A 175 7.80 2.64 5.37
CA PHE A 175 6.78 3.68 5.20
C PHE A 175 6.17 3.66 3.80
N TRP A 176 6.99 3.64 2.75
CA TRP A 176 6.53 3.76 1.36
C TRP A 176 5.75 2.54 0.85
N LEU A 177 5.86 1.38 1.51
CA LEU A 177 5.02 0.22 1.23
C LEU A 177 3.56 0.44 1.65
N LEU A 178 3.29 1.23 2.70
CA LEU A 178 1.93 1.44 3.19
C LEU A 178 1.02 2.22 2.24
N PRO A 179 1.41 3.37 1.66
CA PRO A 179 0.60 4.05 0.65
C PRO A 179 0.23 3.14 -0.52
N ILE A 180 1.13 2.22 -0.92
CA ILE A 180 0.85 1.23 -1.98
C ILE A 180 -0.30 0.31 -1.56
N ALA A 181 -0.21 -0.28 -0.37
CA ALA A 181 -1.26 -1.13 0.19
C ALA A 181 -2.61 -0.40 0.30
N GLY A 182 -2.59 0.82 0.87
CA GLY A 182 -3.79 1.65 1.00
C GLY A 182 -4.43 1.99 -0.35
N THR A 183 -3.61 2.26 -1.37
CA THR A 183 -4.09 2.51 -2.74
C THR A 183 -4.75 1.26 -3.32
N MET A 184 -4.22 0.06 -3.06
CA MET A 184 -4.84 -1.20 -3.52
C MET A 184 -6.19 -1.46 -2.86
N PHE A 185 -6.29 -1.25 -1.55
CA PHE A 185 -7.56 -1.44 -0.82
C PHE A 185 -8.65 -0.52 -1.37
N VAL A 186 -8.34 0.76 -1.61
CA VAL A 186 -9.30 1.73 -2.16
C VAL A 186 -9.58 1.45 -3.65
N ALA A 187 -8.57 1.09 -4.44
CA ALA A 187 -8.73 0.77 -5.86
C ALA A 187 -9.56 -0.49 -6.10
N SER A 188 -9.74 -1.35 -5.10
CA SER A 188 -10.59 -2.54 -5.21
C SER A 188 -12.03 -2.21 -5.60
N PHE A 189 -12.56 -1.02 -5.27
CA PHE A 189 -13.89 -0.58 -5.71
C PHE A 189 -13.99 -0.39 -7.23
N LEU A 190 -12.85 -0.17 -7.91
CA LEU A 190 -12.78 -0.03 -9.36
C LEU A 190 -12.59 -1.38 -10.06
N ALA A 191 -12.42 -2.47 -9.32
CA ALA A 191 -12.30 -3.80 -9.87
C ALA A 191 -13.64 -4.28 -10.46
N PRO A 192 -13.62 -5.10 -11.52
CA PRO A 192 -14.84 -5.75 -12.01
C PRO A 192 -15.52 -6.56 -10.90
N GLY A 193 -16.81 -6.30 -10.70
CA GLY A 193 -17.62 -6.90 -9.62
C GLY A 193 -17.47 -6.22 -8.25
N GLY A 194 -16.70 -5.12 -8.15
CA GLY A 194 -16.58 -4.30 -6.95
C GLY A 194 -15.47 -4.73 -5.99
N ALA A 195 -15.43 -4.08 -4.84
CA ALA A 195 -14.46 -4.33 -3.78
C ALA A 195 -14.59 -5.73 -3.16
N PHE A 196 -13.60 -6.12 -2.35
CA PHE A 196 -13.62 -7.37 -1.60
C PHE A 196 -14.73 -7.37 -0.55
N GLY A 197 -15.59 -8.40 -0.58
CA GLY A 197 -16.74 -8.52 0.31
C GLY A 197 -16.63 -9.61 1.38
N ALA A 198 -15.51 -10.34 1.46
CA ALA A 198 -15.33 -11.45 2.40
C ALA A 198 -14.91 -11.03 3.83
N GLY A 199 -15.06 -9.74 4.17
CA GLY A 199 -14.58 -9.17 5.43
C GLY A 199 -13.06 -9.00 5.47
N TRP A 200 -12.58 -8.25 6.47
CA TRP A 200 -11.14 -8.09 6.72
C TRP A 200 -10.46 -9.38 7.21
N THR A 201 -11.24 -10.35 7.71
CA THR A 201 -10.75 -11.67 8.12
C THR A 201 -10.43 -12.57 6.93
N GLY A 202 -11.08 -12.35 5.78
CA GLY A 202 -10.79 -13.07 4.54
C GLY A 202 -10.94 -14.58 4.63
N TYR A 203 -12.01 -15.08 5.26
CA TYR A 203 -12.23 -16.53 5.39
C TYR A 203 -12.21 -17.22 4.03
N ALA A 204 -11.32 -18.21 3.87
CA ALA A 204 -11.04 -18.85 2.58
C ALA A 204 -12.29 -19.36 1.84
N PRO A 205 -13.27 -20.04 2.49
CA PRO A 205 -14.44 -20.56 1.78
C PRO A 205 -15.32 -19.47 1.17
N LEU A 206 -15.29 -18.24 1.71
CA LEU A 206 -16.03 -17.11 1.16
C LEU A 206 -15.17 -16.34 0.15
N ALA A 207 -13.88 -16.15 0.45
CA ALA A 207 -12.95 -15.37 -0.37
C ALA A 207 -12.72 -15.98 -1.76
N GLU A 208 -12.71 -17.31 -1.89
CA GLU A 208 -12.47 -18.00 -3.17
C GLU A 208 -13.54 -17.66 -4.24
N GLY A 209 -14.78 -17.42 -3.81
CA GLY A 209 -15.89 -17.07 -4.71
C GLY A 209 -16.09 -15.57 -4.92
N GLN A 210 -15.23 -14.70 -4.38
CA GLN A 210 -15.40 -13.25 -4.49
C GLN A 210 -14.89 -12.69 -5.84
N PRO A 211 -15.39 -11.52 -6.26
CA PRO A 211 -14.87 -10.81 -7.43
C PRO A 211 -13.40 -10.42 -7.32
N LEU A 212 -12.83 -9.89 -8.41
CA LEU A 212 -11.42 -9.50 -8.51
C LEU A 212 -10.96 -8.55 -7.39
N GLY A 213 -11.88 -7.77 -6.80
CA GLY A 213 -11.59 -6.96 -5.61
C GLY A 213 -10.93 -7.75 -4.47
N GLN A 214 -11.22 -9.05 -4.32
CA GLN A 214 -10.56 -9.92 -3.34
C GLN A 214 -9.05 -10.06 -3.60
N THR A 215 -8.62 -10.07 -4.85
CA THR A 215 -7.20 -10.09 -5.20
C THR A 215 -6.49 -8.80 -4.80
N PHE A 216 -7.17 -7.65 -4.88
CA PHE A 216 -6.63 -6.38 -4.38
C PHE A 216 -6.41 -6.42 -2.86
N PHE A 217 -7.32 -7.03 -2.10
CA PHE A 217 -7.12 -7.26 -0.67
C PHE A 217 -5.90 -8.16 -0.41
N ASN A 218 -5.85 -9.32 -1.08
CA ASN A 218 -4.76 -10.28 -0.90
C ASN A 218 -3.41 -9.62 -1.19
N MET A 219 -3.28 -8.91 -2.31
CA MET A 219 -2.04 -8.21 -2.67
C MET A 219 -1.76 -7.04 -1.73
N GLY A 220 -2.76 -6.23 -1.38
CA GLY A 220 -2.60 -5.09 -0.48
C GLY A 220 -2.08 -5.50 0.90
N VAL A 221 -2.53 -6.63 1.45
CA VAL A 221 -2.01 -7.16 2.72
C VAL A 221 -0.53 -7.55 2.60
N GLN A 222 -0.10 -8.12 1.48
CA GLN A 222 1.33 -8.45 1.26
C GLN A 222 2.22 -7.20 1.15
N TRP A 223 1.66 -6.06 0.74
CA TRP A 223 2.37 -4.78 0.75
C TRP A 223 2.34 -4.10 2.11
N ALA A 224 1.35 -4.38 2.95
CA ALA A 224 1.23 -3.77 4.28
C ALA A 224 2.01 -4.51 5.38
N GLY A 225 2.20 -5.83 5.24
CA GLY A 225 2.92 -6.69 6.17
C GLY A 225 4.42 -6.78 5.88
#